data_AF-A0A6N9VNR5-F1
#
_entry.id   AF-A0A6N9VNR5-F1
#
_cell.length_a   1.000
_cell.length_b   1.000
_cell.length_c   1.000
_cell.angle_alpha   90.00
_cell.angle_beta   90.00
_cell.angle_gamma   90.00
#
_symmetry.space_group_name_H-M   'P 1'
#
loop_
_entity.id
_entity.type
_entity.pdbx_description
1 polymer ?
#
loop_
_entity_poly.entity_id
_entity_poly.type
_entity_poly.pdbx_seq_one_letter_code
_entity_poly.pdbx_strand_id
1 'polypeptide(L)'
;MSAERPTLPPVRLHSEAELARDALAAPLFVRAVRLARWAGPDARVGAGGELVEAQLPAAAEHLGLSADDDGAAYASEAWRLAVDTGLLDVTDPEEGELPDGGESEGEGTVTAGENLELLTTGSPQDVLGIWLEGLDAVHADATAPVLDDFADLVGEDGSIDFDALDWDPEAEAEFLDGVLGNLYLLTLADGAGEGPVPLPALAASMIVPDDMGEPTDDILEQVSEAMMRLDDQFRLLEPIGIVEYQPVDEALMVEEGDAADASAGGADEEDVTRYGMVRLTPLGLYGIRARMLEAGVDAPAVGDLADKGADALLDGIAYYPEAAARAEIQLWLAGRGTQGAVPAAAELLAAARGTDEGAPLRR
;
A
#
# COMPACT_ATOMS: atom_id res chain seq x y z
N MET A 1 -14.83 27.02 -13.46
CA MET A 1 -15.57 25.75 -13.43
C MET A 1 -14.53 24.70 -13.13
N SER A 2 -14.25 24.50 -11.83
CA SER A 2 -13.44 23.36 -11.42
C SER A 2 -14.27 22.12 -11.71
N ALA A 3 -13.72 21.16 -12.46
CA ALA A 3 -14.31 19.84 -12.52
C ALA A 3 -14.54 19.38 -11.08
N GLU A 4 -15.77 19.07 -10.72
CA GLU A 4 -16.09 18.39 -9.46
C GLU A 4 -15.24 17.13 -9.44
N ARG A 5 -14.14 17.15 -8.67
CA ARG A 5 -13.41 15.92 -8.38
C ARG A 5 -14.42 15.04 -7.67
N PRO A 6 -14.67 13.80 -8.15
CA PRO A 6 -15.56 12.90 -7.44
C PRO A 6 -14.99 12.73 -6.03
N THR A 7 -15.76 13.18 -5.04
CA THR A 7 -15.40 13.03 -3.64
C THR A 7 -15.67 11.58 -3.25
N LEU A 8 -14.67 10.91 -2.70
CA LEU A 8 -14.83 9.53 -2.26
C LEU A 8 -15.78 9.46 -1.05
N PRO A 9 -16.48 8.34 -0.84
CA PRO A 9 -17.28 8.16 0.36
C PRO A 9 -16.37 8.21 1.61
N PRO A 10 -16.85 8.78 2.73
CA PRO A 10 -16.05 8.90 3.95
C PRO A 10 -15.77 7.54 4.56
N VAL A 11 -14.49 7.21 4.74
CA VAL A 11 -14.06 5.97 5.40
C VAL A 11 -14.16 6.08 6.92
N ARG A 12 -14.43 4.95 7.59
CA ARG A 12 -14.25 4.82 9.03
C ARG A 12 -12.94 4.10 9.31
N LEU A 13 -11.99 4.83 9.89
CA LEU A 13 -10.70 4.28 10.27
C LEU A 13 -10.73 3.77 11.71
N HIS A 14 -9.89 2.78 12.00
CA HIS A 14 -9.53 2.45 13.38
C HIS A 14 -8.77 3.61 14.04
N SER A 15 -8.66 3.58 15.37
CA SER A 15 -7.86 4.58 16.06
C SER A 15 -6.39 4.49 15.65
N GLU A 16 -5.65 5.60 15.71
CA GLU A 16 -4.22 5.61 15.38
C GLU A 16 -3.43 4.59 16.21
N ALA A 17 -3.81 4.38 17.48
CA ALA A 17 -3.18 3.39 18.35
C ALA A 17 -3.49 1.93 17.96
N GLU A 18 -4.60 1.68 17.28
CA GLU A 18 -4.91 0.37 16.69
C GLU A 18 -4.14 0.19 15.38
N LEU A 19 -4.17 1.19 14.50
CA LEU A 19 -3.43 1.16 13.23
C LEU A 19 -1.92 1.01 13.46
N ALA A 20 -1.33 1.75 14.40
CA ALA A 20 0.09 1.62 14.73
C ALA A 20 0.44 0.23 15.30
N ARG A 21 -0.51 -0.42 15.99
CA ARG A 21 -0.32 -1.79 16.46
C ARG A 21 -0.35 -2.77 15.29
N ASP A 22 -1.26 -2.57 14.33
CA ASP A 22 -1.37 -3.39 13.14
C ASP A 22 -0.09 -3.24 12.28
N ALA A 23 0.43 -2.01 12.12
CA ALA A 23 1.72 -1.75 11.45
C ALA A 23 2.89 -2.47 12.13
N LEU A 24 2.99 -2.38 13.47
CA LEU A 24 4.01 -3.10 14.25
C LEU A 24 3.83 -4.63 14.24
N ALA A 25 2.69 -5.13 13.76
CA ALA A 25 2.43 -6.56 13.61
C ALA A 25 2.61 -7.05 12.16
N ALA A 26 2.79 -6.15 11.18
CA ALA A 26 3.01 -6.50 9.79
C ALA A 26 4.30 -7.36 9.64
N PRO A 27 4.23 -8.56 9.03
CA PRO A 27 5.35 -9.49 8.98
C PRO A 27 6.66 -8.89 8.46
N LEU A 28 6.61 -8.13 7.37
CA LEU A 28 7.79 -7.52 6.77
C LEU A 28 8.39 -6.43 7.67
N PHE A 29 7.53 -5.56 8.22
CA PHE A 29 7.96 -4.51 9.14
C PHE A 29 8.58 -5.08 10.43
N VAL A 30 8.00 -6.15 10.98
CA VAL A 30 8.57 -6.88 12.13
C VAL A 30 9.96 -7.41 11.82
N ARG A 31 10.17 -7.98 10.62
CA ARG A 31 11.49 -8.49 10.20
C ARG A 31 12.48 -7.35 10.05
N ALA A 32 12.10 -6.25 9.41
CA ALA A 32 12.94 -5.06 9.24
C ALA A 32 13.42 -4.51 10.60
N VAL A 33 12.50 -4.34 11.56
CA VAL A 33 12.83 -3.88 12.92
C VAL A 33 13.75 -4.86 13.66
N ARG A 34 13.57 -6.17 13.46
CA ARG A 34 14.46 -7.18 14.06
C ARG A 34 15.85 -7.13 13.46
N LEU A 35 15.97 -6.99 12.14
CA LEU A 35 17.27 -6.82 11.47
C LEU A 35 17.94 -5.52 11.87
N ALA A 36 17.20 -4.41 11.96
CA ALA A 36 17.75 -3.14 12.42
C ALA A 36 18.37 -3.22 13.82
N ARG A 37 17.78 -4.02 14.72
CA ARG A 37 18.31 -4.28 16.06
C ARG A 37 19.45 -5.30 16.09
N TRP A 38 19.50 -6.18 15.10
CA TRP A 38 20.57 -7.16 14.93
C TRP A 38 21.82 -6.55 14.33
N ALA A 39 21.65 -5.55 13.44
CA ALA A 39 22.72 -4.83 12.78
C ALA A 39 23.71 -4.26 13.81
N GLY A 40 24.88 -4.89 13.88
CA GLY A 40 25.98 -4.51 14.75
C GLY A 40 27.11 -3.84 13.96
N PRO A 41 28.21 -3.46 14.63
CA PRO A 41 29.39 -2.88 13.98
C PRO A 41 30.07 -3.81 12.96
N ASP A 42 29.70 -5.09 12.95
CA ASP A 42 30.20 -6.11 12.04
C ASP A 42 29.30 -6.29 10.79
N ALA A 43 28.13 -5.65 10.73
CA ALA A 43 27.29 -5.66 9.53
C ALA A 43 27.96 -4.87 8.40
N ARG A 44 27.93 -5.43 7.20
CA ARG A 44 28.60 -4.91 6.01
C ARG A 44 27.59 -4.82 4.89
N VAL A 45 27.66 -3.72 4.16
CA VAL A 45 26.76 -3.46 3.04
C VAL A 45 27.54 -3.24 1.75
N GLY A 46 26.91 -3.58 0.63
CA GLY A 46 27.41 -3.24 -0.69
C GLY A 46 27.14 -1.76 -1.02
N ALA A 47 27.42 -1.40 -2.28
CA ALA A 47 27.38 0.00 -2.74
C ALA A 47 25.96 0.59 -2.78
N GLY A 48 24.92 -0.25 -2.83
CA GLY A 48 23.52 0.16 -2.77
C GLY A 48 22.94 0.10 -1.35
N GLY A 49 23.76 -0.14 -0.32
CA GLY A 49 23.29 -0.31 1.06
C GLY A 49 22.68 -1.69 1.35
N GLU A 50 22.70 -2.61 0.38
CA GLU A 50 22.25 -3.99 0.55
C GLU A 50 23.18 -4.78 1.47
N LEU A 51 22.63 -5.66 2.31
CA LEU A 51 23.44 -6.55 3.15
C LEU A 51 24.25 -7.48 2.25
N VAL A 52 25.56 -7.58 2.50
CA VAL A 52 26.44 -8.45 1.69
C VAL A 52 25.94 -9.91 1.72
N GLU A 53 26.00 -10.60 0.59
CA GLU A 53 25.43 -11.95 0.42
C GLU A 53 25.92 -12.95 1.49
N ALA A 54 27.19 -12.83 1.90
CA ALA A 54 27.78 -13.69 2.93
C ALA A 54 27.11 -13.56 4.31
N GLN A 55 26.39 -12.47 4.58
CA GLN A 55 25.69 -12.22 5.84
C GLN A 55 24.20 -12.56 5.78
N LEU A 56 23.61 -12.75 4.60
CA LEU A 56 22.17 -13.06 4.44
C LEU A 56 21.74 -14.34 5.17
N PRO A 57 22.47 -15.48 5.13
CA PRO A 57 22.06 -16.68 5.87
C PRO A 57 21.99 -16.44 7.38
N ALA A 58 22.92 -15.67 7.95
CA ALA A 58 22.92 -15.37 9.38
C ALA A 58 21.77 -14.41 9.77
N ALA A 59 21.44 -13.45 8.89
CA ALA A 59 20.28 -12.58 9.06
C ALA A 59 18.98 -13.39 9.01
N ALA A 60 18.85 -14.33 8.07
CA ALA A 60 17.70 -15.23 7.96
C ALA A 60 17.53 -16.09 9.22
N GLU A 61 18.60 -16.71 9.71
CA GLU A 61 18.58 -17.47 10.98
C GLU A 61 18.16 -16.59 12.16
N HIS A 62 18.63 -15.33 12.21
CA HIS A 62 18.24 -14.39 13.26
C HIS A 62 16.74 -14.07 13.24
N LEU A 63 16.14 -14.01 12.04
CA LEU A 63 14.70 -13.84 11.85
C LEU A 63 13.90 -15.11 12.21
N GLY A 64 14.55 -16.26 12.31
CA GLY A 64 13.93 -17.56 12.51
C GLY A 64 13.46 -18.21 11.22
N LEU A 65 14.05 -17.80 10.09
CA LEU A 65 13.85 -18.38 8.76
C LEU A 65 14.91 -19.46 8.48
N SER A 66 14.73 -20.23 7.42
CA SER A 66 15.76 -21.13 6.91
C SER A 66 16.98 -20.36 6.40
N ALA A 67 18.15 -20.98 6.41
CA ALA A 67 19.39 -20.39 5.92
C ALA A 67 19.66 -20.73 4.43
N ASP A 68 18.60 -21.05 3.69
CA ASP A 68 18.60 -21.31 2.25
C ASP A 68 18.26 -20.03 1.48
N ASP A 69 18.18 -20.16 0.16
CA ASP A 69 17.98 -19.03 -0.76
C ASP A 69 16.67 -18.28 -0.46
N ASP A 70 15.60 -18.99 -0.11
CA ASP A 70 14.30 -18.38 0.24
C ASP A 70 14.41 -17.52 1.51
N GLY A 71 15.03 -18.06 2.56
CA GLY A 71 15.24 -17.31 3.80
C GLY A 71 16.18 -16.12 3.63
N ALA A 72 17.21 -16.27 2.79
CA ALA A 72 18.11 -15.19 2.41
C ALA A 72 17.37 -14.09 1.63
N ALA A 73 16.46 -14.44 0.71
CA ALA A 73 15.65 -13.47 -0.02
C ALA A 73 14.75 -12.65 0.92
N TYR A 74 14.03 -13.30 1.85
CA TYR A 74 13.22 -12.61 2.86
C TYR A 74 14.06 -11.73 3.82
N ALA A 75 15.28 -12.14 4.14
CA ALA A 75 16.18 -11.32 4.94
C ALA A 75 16.67 -10.09 4.16
N SER A 76 16.97 -10.25 2.87
CA SER A 76 17.35 -9.16 1.97
C SER A 76 16.22 -8.14 1.81
N GLU A 77 15.00 -8.60 1.57
CA GLU A 77 13.79 -7.76 1.50
C GLU A 77 13.58 -6.94 2.78
N ALA A 78 13.62 -7.60 3.94
CA ALA A 78 13.48 -6.93 5.23
C ALA A 78 14.63 -5.94 5.52
N TRP A 79 15.84 -6.22 5.01
CA TRP A 79 16.98 -5.32 5.14
C TRP A 79 16.78 -4.04 4.32
N ARG A 80 16.38 -4.16 3.05
CA ARG A 80 16.07 -3.01 2.19
C ARG A 80 15.02 -2.11 2.85
N LEU A 81 13.92 -2.71 3.31
CA LEU A 81 12.90 -1.96 4.03
C LEU A 81 13.45 -1.23 5.26
N ALA A 82 14.37 -1.84 6.02
CA ALA A 82 14.98 -1.19 7.18
C ALA A 82 15.85 0.02 6.80
N VAL A 83 16.52 -0.03 5.64
CA VAL A 83 17.29 1.11 5.10
C VAL A 83 16.33 2.18 4.60
N ASP A 84 15.34 1.83 3.77
CA ASP A 84 14.41 2.78 3.16
C ASP A 84 13.54 3.53 4.17
N THR A 85 13.24 2.90 5.30
CA THR A 85 12.46 3.49 6.41
C THR A 85 13.33 4.18 7.46
N GLY A 86 14.63 4.34 7.22
CA GLY A 86 15.56 5.00 8.16
C GLY A 86 15.70 4.28 9.51
N LEU A 87 15.35 2.99 9.59
CA LEU A 87 15.66 2.16 10.77
C LEU A 87 17.16 1.86 10.83
N LEU A 88 17.83 1.90 9.68
CA LEU A 88 19.26 1.74 9.50
C LEU A 88 19.83 2.92 8.69
N ASP A 89 20.93 3.48 9.18
CA ASP A 89 21.72 4.48 8.47
C ASP A 89 22.93 3.81 7.83
N VAL A 90 23.04 3.88 6.51
CA VAL A 90 24.17 3.36 5.74
C VAL A 90 25.28 4.40 5.65
N THR A 91 26.52 3.96 5.85
CA THR A 91 27.73 4.75 5.62
C THR A 91 28.58 4.05 4.58
N ASP A 92 28.74 4.71 3.43
CA ASP A 92 29.58 4.23 2.33
C ASP A 92 31.04 4.02 2.77
N PRO A 93 31.75 3.10 2.12
CA PRO A 93 33.19 2.94 2.35
C PRO A 93 33.92 4.27 2.06
N GLU A 94 34.92 4.62 2.89
CA GLU A 94 35.81 5.73 2.54
C GLU A 94 36.54 5.40 1.23
N GLU A 95 36.34 6.22 0.19
CA GLU A 95 37.08 6.12 -1.07
C GLU A 95 38.58 6.21 -0.80
N GLY A 96 39.26 5.07 -0.86
CA GLY A 96 40.71 4.98 -0.81
C GLY A 96 41.26 4.73 -2.21
N GLU A 97 42.12 5.62 -2.71
CA GLU A 97 42.92 5.33 -3.91
C GLU A 97 43.80 4.10 -3.64
N LEU A 98 43.53 2.99 -4.33
CA LEU A 98 44.45 1.86 -4.32
C LEU A 98 45.79 2.31 -4.95
N PRO A 99 46.94 1.76 -4.53
CA PRO A 99 48.26 2.14 -5.05
C PRO A 99 48.44 2.00 -6.58
N ASP A 100 47.51 1.32 -7.25
CA ASP A 100 47.52 1.06 -8.70
C ASP A 100 46.43 1.83 -9.46
N GLY A 101 45.75 2.80 -8.82
CA GLY A 101 44.72 3.64 -9.45
C GLY A 101 43.36 2.95 -9.65
N GLY A 102 43.12 1.82 -8.98
CA GLY A 102 41.79 1.22 -8.87
C GLY A 102 41.01 1.83 -7.70
N GLU A 103 39.69 1.91 -7.84
CA GLU A 103 38.78 2.19 -6.73
C GLU A 103 38.73 0.96 -5.82
N SER A 104 38.85 1.15 -4.51
CA SER A 104 38.63 0.07 -3.56
C SER A 104 37.13 -0.22 -3.52
N GLU A 105 36.71 -1.43 -3.91
CA GLU A 105 35.40 -2.00 -3.57
C GLU A 105 35.35 -2.27 -2.05
N GLY A 106 35.40 -1.21 -1.25
CA GLY A 106 35.21 -1.32 0.19
C GLY A 106 33.76 -1.68 0.50
N GLU A 107 33.55 -2.47 1.54
CA GLU A 107 32.21 -2.66 2.08
C GLU A 107 31.82 -1.44 2.92
N GLY A 108 30.59 -0.97 2.77
CA GLY A 108 30.01 0.03 3.64
C GLY A 108 29.73 -0.53 5.03
N THR A 109 29.44 0.37 5.97
CA THR A 109 29.02 0.03 7.33
C THR A 109 27.64 0.60 7.60
N VAL A 110 27.04 0.19 8.71
CA VAL A 110 25.67 0.57 9.04
C VAL A 110 25.57 0.87 10.54
N THR A 111 24.72 1.83 10.88
CA THR A 111 24.35 2.15 12.26
C THR A 111 22.84 2.15 12.43
N ALA A 112 22.36 2.09 13.66
CA ALA A 112 20.93 2.25 13.93
C ALA A 112 20.50 3.68 13.56
N GLY A 113 19.46 3.80 12.74
CA GLY A 113 18.88 5.09 12.36
C GLY A 113 17.94 5.64 13.42
N GLU A 114 17.59 6.92 13.27
CA GLU A 114 16.78 7.65 14.25
C GLU A 114 15.35 7.09 14.41
N ASN A 115 14.78 6.55 13.32
CA ASN A 115 13.43 6.01 13.30
C ASN A 115 13.30 4.76 14.19
N LEU A 116 14.39 4.03 14.45
CA LEU A 116 14.36 2.84 15.30
C LEU A 116 13.99 3.16 16.75
N GLU A 117 14.39 4.33 17.27
CA GLU A 117 14.04 4.76 18.63
C GLU A 117 12.56 5.16 18.71
N LEU A 118 12.06 5.85 17.68
CA LEU A 118 10.68 6.34 17.59
C LEU A 118 9.65 5.21 17.66
N LEU A 119 9.97 4.00 17.19
CA LEU A 119 9.09 2.84 17.32
C LEU A 119 8.75 2.45 18.78
N THR A 120 9.54 2.93 19.74
CA THR A 120 9.33 2.62 21.17
C THR A 120 9.02 3.84 22.03
N THR A 121 9.51 5.02 21.64
CA THR A 121 9.37 6.26 22.42
C THR A 121 8.40 7.25 21.77
N GLY A 122 8.08 7.07 20.49
CA GLY A 122 7.22 7.94 19.69
C GLY A 122 5.72 7.75 19.95
N SER A 123 4.96 8.59 19.27
CA SER A 123 3.50 8.51 19.17
C SER A 123 3.06 7.46 18.14
N PRO A 124 1.79 7.01 18.17
CA PRO A 124 1.25 6.17 17.11
C PRO A 124 1.43 6.75 15.70
N GLN A 125 1.36 8.08 15.57
CA GLN A 125 1.58 8.78 14.30
C GLN A 125 3.01 8.64 13.79
N ASP A 126 4.01 8.67 14.69
CA ASP A 126 5.41 8.49 14.29
C ASP A 126 5.62 7.08 13.72
N VAL A 127 5.02 6.06 14.34
CA VAL A 127 5.04 4.67 13.84
C VAL A 127 4.35 4.55 12.49
N LEU A 128 3.19 5.19 12.31
CA LEU A 128 2.45 5.18 11.05
C LEU A 128 3.20 5.92 9.94
N GLY A 129 3.92 7.00 10.25
CA GLY A 129 4.77 7.70 9.30
C GLY A 129 5.87 6.80 8.75
N ILE A 130 6.61 6.11 9.64
CA ILE A 130 7.66 5.16 9.25
C ILE A 130 7.08 3.99 8.44
N TRP A 131 5.89 3.50 8.82
CA TRP A 131 5.22 2.45 8.06
C TRP A 131 4.76 2.93 6.67
N LEU A 132 4.32 4.19 6.52
CA LEU A 132 3.96 4.76 5.22
C LEU A 132 5.18 4.88 4.29
N GLU A 133 6.34 5.30 4.81
CA GLU A 133 7.60 5.28 4.04
C GLU A 133 7.92 3.85 3.56
N GLY A 134 7.69 2.87 4.44
CA GLY A 134 7.88 1.46 4.08
C GLY A 134 6.87 0.96 3.04
N LEU A 135 5.62 1.42 3.11
CA LEU A 135 4.61 1.14 2.09
C LEU A 135 5.02 1.71 0.73
N ASP A 136 5.59 2.91 0.70
CA ASP A 136 6.05 3.52 -0.55
C ASP A 136 7.20 2.73 -1.18
N ALA A 137 8.14 2.23 -0.36
CA ALA A 137 9.20 1.34 -0.83
C ALA A 137 8.65 0.03 -1.42
N VAL A 138 7.74 -0.65 -0.70
CA VAL A 138 7.13 -1.91 -1.16
C VAL A 138 6.25 -1.68 -2.41
N HIS A 139 5.58 -0.53 -2.50
CA HIS A 139 4.84 -0.16 -3.70
C HIS A 139 5.76 0.01 -4.90
N ALA A 140 6.91 0.68 -4.72
CA ALA A 140 7.91 0.82 -5.79
C ALA A 140 8.40 -0.55 -6.26
N ASP A 141 8.71 -1.46 -5.33
CA ASP A 141 9.12 -2.83 -5.62
C ASP A 141 8.02 -3.61 -6.37
N ALA A 142 6.75 -3.45 -6.00
CA ALA A 142 5.63 -4.11 -6.67
C ALA A 142 5.38 -3.60 -8.11
N THR A 143 5.91 -2.43 -8.46
CA THR A 143 5.80 -1.86 -9.82
C THR A 143 7.07 -2.06 -10.65
N ALA A 144 8.12 -2.65 -10.06
CA ALA A 144 9.36 -2.94 -10.75
C ALA A 144 9.20 -4.13 -11.70
N PRO A 145 9.89 -4.15 -12.86
CA PRO A 145 9.80 -5.25 -13.80
C PRO A 145 10.56 -6.47 -13.25
N VAL A 146 10.02 -7.66 -13.48
CA VAL A 146 10.73 -8.92 -13.18
C VAL A 146 11.80 -9.13 -14.26
N LEU A 147 13.06 -9.19 -13.85
CA LEU A 147 14.19 -9.36 -14.76
C LEU A 147 14.68 -10.82 -14.74
N ASP A 148 14.31 -11.60 -15.76
CA ASP A 148 14.72 -13.00 -15.86
C ASP A 148 16.19 -13.18 -16.28
N ASP A 149 16.73 -12.29 -17.14
CA ASP A 149 18.15 -12.31 -17.53
C ASP A 149 18.71 -10.88 -17.62
N PHE A 150 19.27 -10.41 -16.51
CA PHE A 150 19.92 -9.09 -16.43
C PHE A 150 21.06 -8.93 -17.46
N ALA A 151 21.67 -10.03 -17.91
CA ALA A 151 22.78 -9.97 -18.87
C ALA A 151 22.36 -9.49 -20.26
N ASP A 152 21.09 -9.69 -20.64
CA ASP A 152 20.54 -9.24 -21.93
C ASP A 152 20.26 -7.73 -21.96
N LEU A 153 20.20 -7.08 -20.79
CA LEU A 153 19.96 -5.63 -20.64
C LEU A 153 21.25 -4.83 -20.55
N VAL A 154 22.38 -5.48 -20.28
CA VAL A 154 23.68 -4.82 -20.16
C VAL A 154 24.30 -4.70 -21.55
N GLY A 155 24.35 -3.46 -22.06
CA GLY A 155 25.03 -3.12 -23.30
C GLY A 155 26.53 -3.44 -23.27
N GLU A 156 27.17 -3.51 -24.45
CA GLU A 156 28.61 -3.79 -24.58
C GLU A 156 29.52 -2.78 -23.83
N ASP A 157 28.98 -1.63 -23.45
CA ASP A 157 29.64 -0.57 -22.67
C ASP A 157 29.33 -0.60 -21.17
N GLY A 158 28.54 -1.56 -20.71
CA GLY A 158 28.10 -1.70 -19.31
C GLY A 158 26.91 -0.83 -18.94
N SER A 159 26.29 -0.10 -19.88
CA SER A 159 25.04 0.61 -19.64
C SER A 159 23.84 -0.34 -19.63
N ILE A 160 22.82 -0.04 -18.82
CA ILE A 160 21.57 -0.81 -18.80
C ILE A 160 20.60 -0.17 -19.81
N ASP A 161 20.14 -0.96 -20.77
CA ASP A 161 19.16 -0.53 -21.77
C ASP A 161 17.73 -0.70 -21.23
N PHE A 162 17.27 0.27 -20.43
CA PHE A 162 15.91 0.28 -19.91
C PHE A 162 14.84 0.44 -21.00
N ASP A 163 15.19 1.01 -22.15
CA ASP A 163 14.25 1.19 -23.27
C ASP A 163 13.88 -0.16 -23.92
N ALA A 164 14.70 -1.20 -23.73
CA ALA A 164 14.43 -2.55 -24.22
C ALA A 164 13.36 -3.31 -23.42
N LEU A 165 13.03 -2.86 -22.21
CA LEU A 165 12.08 -3.52 -21.31
C LEU A 165 10.60 -3.21 -21.61
N ASP A 166 10.31 -2.25 -22.50
CA ASP A 166 8.97 -1.69 -22.74
C ASP A 166 8.23 -1.36 -21.42
N TRP A 167 9.01 -0.99 -20.39
CA TRP A 167 8.54 -0.73 -19.03
C TRP A 167 8.38 0.77 -18.82
N ASP A 168 7.17 1.18 -18.45
CA ASP A 168 6.82 2.56 -18.10
C ASP A 168 6.51 2.63 -16.60
N PRO A 169 7.45 3.10 -15.74
CA PRO A 169 7.27 3.11 -14.29
C PRO A 169 6.07 3.94 -13.85
N GLU A 170 5.80 5.06 -14.54
CA GLU A 170 4.65 5.89 -14.23
C GLU A 170 3.32 5.18 -14.55
N ALA A 171 3.24 4.49 -15.69
CA ALA A 171 2.05 3.71 -16.05
C ALA A 171 1.84 2.50 -15.11
N GLU A 172 2.93 1.86 -14.69
CA GLU A 172 2.88 0.74 -13.75
C GLU A 172 2.36 1.16 -12.38
N ALA A 173 2.84 2.31 -11.88
CA ALA A 173 2.35 2.90 -10.64
C ALA A 173 0.89 3.36 -10.75
N GLU A 174 0.51 4.02 -11.85
CA GLU A 174 -0.88 4.47 -12.06
C GLU A 174 -1.86 3.29 -12.11
N PHE A 175 -1.45 2.18 -12.75
CA PHE A 175 -2.25 0.95 -12.76
C PHE A 175 -2.47 0.41 -11.35
N LEU A 176 -1.40 0.24 -10.56
CA LEU A 176 -1.50 -0.31 -9.21
C LEU A 176 -2.27 0.63 -8.27
N ASP A 177 -2.02 1.94 -8.31
CA ASP A 177 -2.77 2.93 -7.55
C ASP A 177 -4.27 2.93 -7.94
N GLY A 178 -4.57 2.75 -9.23
CA GLY A 178 -5.94 2.58 -9.74
C GLY A 178 -6.63 1.33 -9.17
N VAL A 179 -5.93 0.19 -9.15
CA VAL A 179 -6.43 -1.06 -8.56
C VAL A 179 -6.69 -0.91 -7.07
N LEU A 180 -5.73 -0.36 -6.32
CA LEU A 180 -5.85 -0.14 -4.88
C LEU A 180 -6.97 0.86 -4.56
N GLY A 181 -7.15 1.88 -5.39
CA GLY A 181 -8.24 2.85 -5.26
C GLY A 181 -9.62 2.24 -5.56
N ASN A 182 -9.71 1.35 -6.53
CA ASN A 182 -10.94 0.59 -6.78
C ASN A 182 -11.24 -0.39 -5.63
N LEU A 183 -10.23 -1.08 -5.11
CA LEU A 183 -10.39 -1.95 -3.95
C LEU A 183 -10.84 -1.17 -2.70
N TYR A 184 -10.35 0.06 -2.52
CA TYR A 184 -10.82 1.00 -1.50
C TYR A 184 -12.31 1.32 -1.68
N LEU A 185 -12.76 1.64 -2.90
CA LEU A 185 -14.17 1.90 -3.20
C LEU A 185 -15.06 0.67 -2.96
N LEU A 186 -14.64 -0.51 -3.42
CA LEU A 186 -15.35 -1.77 -3.20
C LEU A 186 -15.47 -2.09 -1.71
N THR A 187 -14.44 -1.79 -0.92
CA THR A 187 -14.45 -1.97 0.54
C THR A 187 -15.44 -1.04 1.23
N LEU A 188 -15.68 0.16 0.68
CA LEU A 188 -16.64 1.13 1.23
C LEU A 188 -18.08 0.93 0.75
N ALA A 189 -18.30 0.17 -0.33
CA ALA A 189 -19.63 -0.07 -0.87
C ALA A 189 -20.49 -0.92 0.08
N ASP A 190 -21.62 -0.34 0.52
CA ASP A 190 -22.57 -0.97 1.44
C ASP A 190 -23.09 -2.31 0.85
N GLY A 191 -22.88 -3.41 1.57
CA GLY A 191 -23.33 -4.76 1.20
C GLY A 191 -22.43 -5.55 0.23
N ALA A 192 -21.40 -4.94 -0.36
CA ALA A 192 -20.39 -5.63 -1.19
C ALA A 192 -19.04 -5.82 -0.46
N GLY A 193 -18.77 -5.04 0.59
CA GLY A 193 -17.51 -5.07 1.34
C GLY A 193 -17.39 -6.10 2.48
N GLU A 194 -18.28 -7.09 2.58
CA GLU A 194 -18.17 -8.10 3.67
C GLU A 194 -17.18 -9.23 3.37
N GLY A 195 -16.72 -9.37 2.12
CA GLY A 195 -15.84 -10.47 1.71
C GLY A 195 -14.66 -10.04 0.83
N PRO A 196 -13.65 -10.90 0.68
CA PRO A 196 -12.56 -10.65 -0.25
C PRO A 196 -13.07 -10.64 -1.70
N VAL A 197 -12.39 -9.87 -2.55
CA VAL A 197 -12.69 -9.66 -3.96
C VAL A 197 -11.87 -10.64 -4.80
N PRO A 198 -12.47 -11.38 -5.75
CA PRO A 198 -11.74 -12.23 -6.68
C PRO A 198 -10.86 -11.40 -7.62
N LEU A 199 -9.62 -11.84 -7.87
CA LEU A 199 -8.70 -11.15 -8.78
C LEU A 199 -9.25 -11.00 -10.21
N PRO A 200 -9.93 -12.01 -10.83
CA PRO A 200 -10.54 -11.83 -12.15
C PRO A 200 -11.56 -10.69 -12.18
N ALA A 201 -12.34 -10.51 -11.12
CA ALA A 201 -13.33 -9.45 -11.03
C ALA A 201 -12.65 -8.08 -10.87
N LEU A 202 -11.58 -8.02 -10.08
CA LEU A 202 -10.79 -6.80 -9.88
C LEU A 202 -10.08 -6.39 -11.18
N ALA A 203 -9.41 -7.32 -11.87
CA ALA A 203 -8.78 -7.08 -13.17
C ALA A 203 -9.80 -6.62 -14.23
N ALA A 204 -10.94 -7.32 -14.32
CA ALA A 204 -12.01 -6.95 -15.25
C ALA A 204 -12.54 -5.54 -14.99
N SER A 205 -12.66 -5.11 -13.73
CA SER A 205 -13.15 -3.75 -13.40
C SER A 205 -12.20 -2.63 -13.82
N MET A 206 -10.92 -2.93 -14.06
CA MET A 206 -9.93 -1.95 -14.55
C MET A 206 -9.87 -1.89 -16.07
N ILE A 207 -10.13 -3.02 -16.75
CA ILE A 207 -9.91 -3.18 -18.20
C ILE A 207 -11.20 -3.09 -19.00
N VAL A 208 -12.29 -3.68 -18.49
CA VAL A 208 -13.57 -3.79 -19.22
C VAL A 208 -14.33 -2.46 -19.09
N PRO A 209 -14.65 -1.77 -20.20
CA PRO A 209 -15.43 -0.54 -20.14
C PRO A 209 -16.87 -0.78 -19.64
N ASP A 210 -17.38 0.13 -18.82
CA ASP A 210 -18.72 0.02 -18.20
C ASP A 210 -19.88 -0.12 -19.20
N ASP A 211 -19.72 0.38 -20.44
CA ASP A 211 -20.75 0.36 -21.50
C ASP A 211 -20.55 -0.77 -22.52
N MET A 212 -19.57 -1.65 -22.31
CA MET A 212 -19.31 -2.80 -23.17
C MET A 212 -20.34 -3.92 -22.92
N GLY A 213 -20.75 -4.60 -24.00
CA GLY A 213 -21.63 -5.76 -23.95
C GLY A 213 -20.89 -7.03 -23.51
N GLU A 214 -20.66 -7.95 -24.45
CA GLU A 214 -19.81 -9.11 -24.21
C GLU A 214 -18.33 -8.72 -24.45
N PRO A 215 -17.40 -9.01 -23.52
CA PRO A 215 -15.98 -8.79 -23.72
C PRO A 215 -15.46 -9.54 -24.95
N THR A 216 -14.61 -8.90 -25.75
CA THR A 216 -13.93 -9.56 -26.87
C THR A 216 -12.79 -10.45 -26.38
N ASP A 217 -12.36 -11.42 -27.19
CA ASP A 217 -11.23 -12.30 -26.86
C ASP A 217 -9.97 -11.50 -26.44
N ASP A 218 -9.64 -10.42 -27.17
CA ASP A 218 -8.51 -9.53 -26.85
C ASP A 218 -8.62 -8.88 -25.45
N ILE A 219 -9.83 -8.65 -24.95
CA ILE A 219 -10.06 -8.07 -23.62
C ILE A 219 -9.94 -9.16 -22.55
N LEU A 220 -10.39 -10.37 -22.83
CA LEU A 220 -10.24 -11.51 -21.93
C LEU A 220 -8.76 -11.86 -21.72
N GLU A 221 -7.95 -11.78 -22.77
CA GLU A 221 -6.49 -11.95 -22.70
C GLU A 221 -5.86 -10.89 -21.78
N GLN A 222 -6.16 -9.60 -21.99
CA GLN A 222 -5.69 -8.52 -21.12
C GLN A 222 -6.12 -8.68 -19.66
N VAL A 223 -7.36 -9.14 -19.40
CA VAL A 223 -7.83 -9.40 -18.03
C VAL A 223 -7.03 -10.52 -17.38
N SER A 224 -6.63 -11.54 -18.15
CA SER A 224 -5.85 -12.68 -17.67
C SER A 224 -4.40 -12.26 -17.37
N GLU A 225 -3.80 -11.44 -18.23
CA GLU A 225 -2.47 -10.83 -18.00
C GLU A 225 -2.46 -9.95 -16.75
N ALA A 226 -3.45 -9.06 -16.61
CA ALA A 226 -3.58 -8.22 -15.43
C ALA A 226 -3.84 -9.02 -14.15
N MET A 227 -4.60 -10.12 -14.23
CA MET A 227 -4.80 -11.02 -13.10
C MET A 227 -3.48 -11.62 -12.60
N MET A 228 -2.64 -12.12 -13.51
CA MET A 228 -1.35 -12.71 -13.15
C MET A 228 -0.40 -11.67 -12.57
N ARG A 229 -0.33 -10.50 -13.21
CA ARG A 229 0.42 -9.37 -12.67
C ARG A 229 -0.03 -8.98 -11.27
N LEU A 230 -1.35 -8.97 -11.02
CA LEU A 230 -1.89 -8.68 -9.69
C LEU A 230 -1.56 -9.77 -8.66
N ASP A 231 -1.44 -11.04 -9.06
CA ASP A 231 -1.00 -12.12 -8.16
C ASP A 231 0.40 -11.81 -7.61
N ASP A 232 1.35 -11.46 -8.49
CA ASP A 232 2.71 -11.12 -8.09
C ASP A 232 2.77 -9.84 -7.23
N GLN A 233 2.04 -8.81 -7.63
CA GLN A 233 1.97 -7.55 -6.89
C GLN A 233 1.39 -7.73 -5.48
N PHE A 234 0.29 -8.48 -5.33
CA PHE A 234 -0.31 -8.69 -4.01
C PHE A 234 0.52 -9.61 -3.11
N ARG A 235 1.31 -10.53 -3.65
CA ARG A 235 2.31 -11.30 -2.87
C ARG A 235 3.37 -10.39 -2.24
N LEU A 236 3.76 -9.32 -2.92
CA LEU A 236 4.71 -8.32 -2.38
C LEU A 236 4.05 -7.35 -1.39
N LEU A 237 2.78 -7.01 -1.61
CA LEU A 237 2.03 -6.06 -0.76
C LEU A 237 1.44 -6.69 0.52
N GLU A 238 1.16 -8.00 0.54
CA GLU A 238 0.61 -8.67 1.71
C GLU A 238 1.52 -8.56 2.95
N PRO A 239 2.86 -8.79 2.87
CA PRO A 239 3.75 -8.77 4.02
C PRO A 239 3.87 -7.41 4.73
N ILE A 240 3.64 -6.29 4.04
CA ILE A 240 3.61 -4.94 4.65
C ILE A 240 2.24 -4.63 5.29
N GLY A 241 1.25 -5.49 5.07
CA GLY A 241 0.00 -5.52 5.81
C GLY A 241 -1.14 -4.69 5.22
N ILE A 242 -1.03 -4.23 3.96
CA ILE A 242 -2.13 -3.47 3.33
C ILE A 242 -3.29 -4.35 2.87
N VAL A 243 -3.02 -5.60 2.52
CA VAL A 243 -4.02 -6.55 2.06
C VAL A 243 -3.94 -7.86 2.83
N GLU A 244 -5.09 -8.52 2.97
CA GLU A 244 -5.16 -9.96 3.19
C GLU A 244 -5.29 -10.61 1.81
N TYR A 245 -4.36 -11.48 1.47
CA TYR A 245 -4.24 -12.05 0.14
C TYR A 245 -4.25 -13.58 0.16
N GLN A 246 -5.04 -14.16 -0.73
CA GLN A 246 -4.97 -15.57 -1.08
C GLN A 246 -4.46 -15.66 -2.52
N PRO A 247 -3.27 -16.24 -2.74
CA PRO A 247 -2.69 -16.39 -4.07
C PRO A 247 -3.51 -17.27 -5.02
N VAL A 248 -3.26 -17.09 -6.32
CA VAL A 248 -3.77 -17.98 -7.38
C VAL A 248 -3.23 -19.40 -7.16
N ASP A 249 -4.10 -20.40 -7.31
CA ASP A 249 -3.71 -21.80 -7.25
C ASP A 249 -2.84 -22.17 -8.45
N GLU A 250 -1.56 -22.43 -8.21
CA GLU A 250 -0.58 -22.80 -9.24
C GLU A 250 -1.00 -24.03 -10.06
N ALA A 251 -1.88 -24.90 -9.53
CA ALA A 251 -2.40 -26.03 -10.29
C ALA A 251 -3.27 -25.60 -11.48
N LEU A 252 -3.95 -24.44 -11.41
CA LEU A 252 -4.69 -23.87 -12.54
C LEU A 252 -3.77 -23.40 -13.66
N MET A 253 -2.62 -22.83 -13.29
CA MET A 253 -1.60 -22.33 -14.24
C MET A 253 -0.98 -23.45 -15.07
N VAL A 254 -0.96 -24.68 -14.56
CA VAL A 254 -0.44 -25.86 -15.27
C VAL A 254 -1.49 -26.46 -16.21
N GLU A 255 -2.79 -26.29 -15.94
CA GLU A 255 -3.89 -26.83 -16.75
C GLU A 255 -4.22 -25.97 -17.99
N GLU A 256 -3.92 -24.67 -17.98
CA GLU A 256 -4.09 -23.77 -19.15
C GLU A 256 -3.23 -24.16 -20.37
N GLY A 257 -2.17 -24.96 -20.16
CA GLY A 257 -1.39 -25.56 -21.25
C GLY A 257 -2.12 -26.69 -22.01
N ASP A 258 -3.23 -27.22 -21.47
CA ASP A 258 -3.98 -28.37 -22.02
C ASP A 258 -5.52 -28.20 -22.00
N ALA A 259 -6.06 -27.07 -21.54
CA ALA A 259 -7.49 -26.84 -21.38
C ALA A 259 -8.01 -25.66 -22.21
N ALA A 260 -8.26 -25.90 -23.50
CA ALA A 260 -9.31 -25.18 -24.21
C ALA A 260 -10.66 -25.66 -23.66
N ASP A 261 -11.33 -24.83 -22.84
CA ASP A 261 -12.79 -24.63 -22.72
C ASP A 261 -13.21 -24.30 -21.27
N ALA A 262 -12.82 -23.11 -20.77
CA ALA A 262 -13.45 -22.50 -19.60
C ALA A 262 -14.70 -21.72 -20.04
N SER A 263 -15.78 -22.45 -20.33
CA SER A 263 -17.06 -21.82 -20.65
C SER A 263 -17.58 -20.99 -19.46
N ALA A 264 -17.82 -19.71 -19.70
CA ALA A 264 -18.33 -18.69 -18.77
C ALA A 264 -19.78 -18.94 -18.30
N GLY A 265 -20.01 -20.06 -17.62
CA GLY A 265 -21.35 -20.57 -17.29
C GLY A 265 -21.46 -21.14 -15.89
N GLY A 266 -21.22 -20.30 -14.87
CA GLY A 266 -21.50 -20.60 -13.47
C GLY A 266 -20.33 -21.28 -12.76
N ALA A 267 -19.34 -20.48 -12.35
CA ALA A 267 -18.34 -20.92 -11.39
C ALA A 267 -19.05 -21.19 -10.05
N ASP A 268 -18.90 -22.41 -9.52
CA ASP A 268 -19.23 -22.66 -8.12
C ASP A 268 -18.33 -21.77 -7.24
N GLU A 269 -18.78 -21.40 -6.03
CA GLU A 269 -17.98 -20.55 -5.11
C GLU A 269 -16.57 -21.13 -4.83
N GLU A 270 -16.41 -22.46 -4.90
CA GLU A 270 -15.13 -23.15 -4.79
C GLU A 270 -14.18 -22.88 -5.99
N ASP A 271 -14.70 -22.70 -7.20
CA ASP A 271 -13.89 -22.45 -8.40
C ASP A 271 -13.33 -21.03 -8.43
N VAL A 272 -14.08 -20.04 -7.94
CA VAL A 272 -13.65 -18.62 -7.96
C VAL A 272 -12.49 -18.35 -7.00
N THR A 273 -12.48 -18.99 -5.82
CA THR A 273 -11.42 -18.79 -4.82
C THR A 273 -10.05 -19.30 -5.25
N ARG A 274 -9.99 -20.17 -6.27
CA ARG A 274 -8.73 -20.69 -6.82
C ARG A 274 -8.02 -19.67 -7.71
N TYR A 275 -8.74 -18.66 -8.20
CA TYR A 275 -8.18 -17.56 -9.01
C TYR A 275 -7.66 -16.39 -8.17
N GLY A 276 -7.44 -16.61 -6.86
CA GLY A 276 -6.93 -15.60 -5.95
C GLY A 276 -8.01 -14.65 -5.42
N MET A 277 -7.84 -14.25 -4.16
CA MET A 277 -8.79 -13.42 -3.41
C MET A 277 -8.05 -12.34 -2.62
N VAL A 278 -8.52 -11.10 -2.67
CA VAL A 278 -7.86 -9.97 -2.01
C VAL A 278 -8.84 -9.11 -1.23
N ARG A 279 -8.42 -8.60 -0.07
CA ARG A 279 -9.18 -7.62 0.72
C ARG A 279 -8.24 -6.61 1.37
N LEU A 280 -8.64 -5.33 1.41
CA LEU A 280 -7.92 -4.35 2.22
C LEU A 280 -8.05 -4.64 3.71
N THR A 281 -6.94 -4.53 4.44
CA THR A 281 -6.96 -4.48 5.90
C THR A 281 -7.37 -3.09 6.38
N PRO A 282 -7.72 -2.91 7.68
CA PRO A 282 -7.90 -1.57 8.24
C PRO A 282 -6.66 -0.68 8.10
N LEU A 283 -5.47 -1.27 8.16
CA LEU A 283 -4.20 -0.59 7.93
C LEU A 283 -4.03 -0.21 6.44
N GLY A 284 -4.42 -1.10 5.53
CA GLY A 284 -4.48 -0.81 4.10
C GLY A 284 -5.41 0.35 3.76
N LEU A 285 -6.62 0.40 4.34
CA LEU A 285 -7.53 1.54 4.17
C LEU A 285 -6.89 2.87 4.61
N TYR A 286 -6.12 2.85 5.69
CA TYR A 286 -5.36 4.03 6.13
C TYR A 286 -4.26 4.40 5.13
N GLY A 287 -3.44 3.43 4.70
CA GLY A 287 -2.34 3.66 3.76
C GLY A 287 -2.81 4.16 2.39
N ILE A 288 -3.80 3.50 1.80
CA ILE A 288 -4.37 3.91 0.51
C ILE A 288 -5.01 5.30 0.61
N ARG A 289 -5.71 5.60 1.70
CA ARG A 289 -6.22 6.96 1.93
C ARG A 289 -5.10 7.99 2.03
N ALA A 290 -4.00 7.69 2.72
CA ALA A 290 -2.87 8.60 2.84
C ALA A 290 -2.26 8.91 1.46
N ARG A 291 -2.04 7.89 0.62
CA ARG A 291 -1.56 8.04 -0.76
C ARG A 291 -2.53 8.83 -1.63
N MET A 292 -3.84 8.57 -1.54
CA MET A 292 -4.86 9.35 -2.24
C MET A 292 -4.81 10.84 -1.87
N LEU A 293 -4.67 11.15 -0.58
CA LEU A 293 -4.56 12.54 -0.11
C LEU A 293 -3.29 13.22 -0.64
N GLU A 294 -2.17 12.50 -0.70
CA GLU A 294 -0.91 12.99 -1.27
C GLU A 294 -1.05 13.26 -2.78
N ALA A 295 -1.73 12.38 -3.51
CA ALA A 295 -2.10 12.59 -4.91
C ALA A 295 -3.15 13.71 -5.13
N GLY A 296 -3.68 14.30 -4.05
CA GLY A 296 -4.67 15.37 -4.07
C GLY A 296 -6.10 14.90 -4.37
N VAL A 297 -6.38 13.60 -4.22
CA VAL A 297 -7.73 13.02 -4.25
C VAL A 297 -8.43 13.34 -2.92
N ASP A 298 -9.69 13.78 -3.00
CA ASP A 298 -10.49 14.06 -1.81
C ASP A 298 -11.06 12.76 -1.23
N ALA A 299 -10.35 12.20 -0.24
CA ALA A 299 -10.65 10.95 0.44
C ALA A 299 -11.04 11.22 1.91
N PRO A 300 -12.26 11.67 2.20
CA PRO A 300 -12.65 12.02 3.57
C PRO A 300 -12.66 10.81 4.51
N ALA A 301 -12.45 11.05 5.80
CA ALA A 301 -12.68 10.09 6.88
C ALA A 301 -13.67 10.65 7.89
N VAL A 302 -14.45 9.74 8.49
CA VAL A 302 -15.30 10.08 9.62
C VAL A 302 -14.42 10.55 10.78
N GLY A 303 -14.64 11.76 11.24
CA GLY A 303 -13.85 12.46 12.25
C GLY A 303 -13.10 13.68 11.72
N ASP A 304 -12.89 13.81 10.40
CA ASP A 304 -12.16 14.94 9.80
C ASP A 304 -12.82 16.31 10.08
N LEU A 305 -14.14 16.32 10.33
CA LEU A 305 -14.92 17.52 10.60
C LEU A 305 -15.12 17.76 12.12
N ALA A 306 -14.70 16.84 12.99
CA ALA A 306 -14.99 16.89 14.44
C ALA A 306 -14.49 18.17 15.12
N ASP A 307 -13.31 18.66 14.70
CA ASP A 307 -12.67 19.86 15.24
C ASP A 307 -13.00 21.14 14.44
N LYS A 308 -13.87 21.05 13.43
CA LYS A 308 -14.23 22.18 12.57
C LYS A 308 -15.43 22.97 13.12
N GLY A 309 -15.73 24.12 12.50
CA GLY A 309 -16.93 24.91 12.77
C GLY A 309 -18.21 24.23 12.27
N ALA A 310 -19.37 24.64 12.80
CA ALA A 310 -20.66 24.06 12.40
C ALA A 310 -21.02 24.31 10.93
N ASP A 311 -20.52 25.38 10.33
CA ASP A 311 -20.66 25.67 8.89
C ASP A 311 -19.95 24.60 8.06
N ALA A 312 -18.65 24.40 8.31
CA ALA A 312 -17.85 23.39 7.62
C ALA A 312 -18.37 21.97 7.86
N LEU A 313 -18.85 21.67 9.08
CA LEU A 313 -19.50 20.40 9.38
C LEU A 313 -20.73 20.19 8.49
N LEU A 314 -21.67 21.14 8.49
CA LEU A 314 -22.93 20.99 7.76
C LEU A 314 -22.73 20.99 6.25
N ASP A 315 -21.79 21.78 5.73
CA ASP A 315 -21.44 21.78 4.30
C ASP A 315 -20.82 20.44 3.89
N GLY A 316 -19.94 19.86 4.72
CA GLY A 316 -19.28 18.58 4.43
C GLY A 316 -20.22 17.37 4.49
N ILE A 317 -20.96 17.22 5.59
CA ILE A 317 -21.81 16.02 5.80
C ILE A 317 -22.99 15.94 4.85
N ALA A 318 -23.34 17.03 4.15
CA ALA A 318 -24.46 17.05 3.23
C ALA A 318 -24.28 16.12 2.02
N TYR A 319 -23.03 15.71 1.76
CA TYR A 319 -22.67 14.74 0.72
C TYR A 319 -22.35 13.35 1.28
N TYR A 320 -22.43 13.16 2.60
CA TYR A 320 -22.10 11.88 3.24
C TYR A 320 -23.31 10.94 3.27
N PRO A 321 -23.08 9.62 3.21
CA PRO A 321 -24.09 8.63 3.59
C PRO A 321 -24.62 8.90 5.00
N GLU A 322 -25.91 8.62 5.25
CA GLU A 322 -26.59 8.96 6.52
C GLU A 322 -25.83 8.43 7.75
N ALA A 323 -25.32 7.21 7.67
CA ALA A 323 -24.56 6.59 8.75
C ALA A 323 -23.24 7.34 9.07
N ALA A 324 -22.55 7.86 8.04
CA ALA A 324 -21.33 8.64 8.20
C ALA A 324 -21.65 10.05 8.73
N ALA A 325 -22.63 10.75 8.15
CA ALA A 325 -23.08 12.06 8.61
C ALA A 325 -23.49 12.04 10.10
N ARG A 326 -24.21 11.00 10.53
CA ARG A 326 -24.60 10.82 11.94
C ARG A 326 -23.40 10.61 12.86
N ALA A 327 -22.43 9.80 12.45
CA ALA A 327 -21.21 9.57 13.23
C ALA A 327 -20.40 10.86 13.36
N GLU A 328 -20.30 11.64 12.28
CA GLU A 328 -19.60 12.93 12.27
C GLU A 328 -20.20 13.92 13.27
N ILE A 329 -21.53 14.10 13.24
CA ILE A 329 -22.24 14.97 14.19
C ILE A 329 -22.01 14.50 15.63
N GLN A 330 -22.00 13.19 15.89
CA GLN A 330 -21.76 12.64 17.21
C GLN A 330 -20.34 12.95 17.71
N LEU A 331 -19.33 12.79 16.87
CA LEU A 331 -17.94 13.12 17.19
C LEU A 331 -17.77 14.62 17.45
N TRP A 332 -18.32 15.45 16.57
CA TRP A 332 -18.30 16.92 16.70
C TRP A 332 -18.94 17.41 18.01
N LEU A 333 -20.08 16.81 18.40
CA LEU A 333 -20.74 17.13 19.68
C LEU A 333 -19.94 16.61 20.88
N ALA A 334 -19.33 15.42 20.78
CA ALA A 334 -18.55 14.83 21.86
C ALA A 334 -17.35 15.70 22.25
N GLY A 335 -16.64 16.28 21.27
CA GLY A 335 -15.50 17.18 21.51
C GLY A 335 -15.85 18.46 22.28
N ARG A 336 -17.12 18.89 22.26
CA ARG A 336 -17.60 20.11 22.95
C ARG A 336 -18.07 19.86 24.39
N GLY A 337 -18.22 18.59 24.77
CA GLY A 337 -18.66 18.18 26.11
C GLY A 337 -20.06 18.67 26.50
N THR A 338 -20.50 18.31 27.71
CA THR A 338 -21.87 18.63 28.17
C THR A 338 -22.12 20.11 28.39
N GLN A 339 -21.08 20.89 28.70
CA GLN A 339 -21.19 22.34 28.91
C GLN A 339 -21.22 23.13 27.60
N GLY A 340 -20.69 22.56 26.50
CA GLY A 340 -20.69 23.17 25.17
C GLY A 340 -21.97 22.93 24.36
N ALA A 341 -22.93 22.14 24.87
CA ALA A 341 -24.12 21.73 24.12
C ALA A 341 -25.01 22.90 23.66
N VAL A 342 -25.23 23.91 24.50
CA VAL A 342 -26.06 25.08 24.14
C VAL A 342 -25.37 25.98 23.11
N PRO A 343 -24.09 26.36 23.28
CA PRO A 343 -23.31 27.01 22.23
C PRO A 343 -23.29 26.23 20.91
N ALA A 344 -23.07 24.91 20.96
CA ALA A 344 -23.03 24.04 19.79
C ALA A 344 -24.36 24.03 19.02
N ALA A 345 -25.48 23.92 19.74
CA ALA A 345 -26.82 24.01 19.14
C ALA A 345 -27.07 25.38 18.50
N ALA A 346 -26.63 26.47 19.14
CA ALA A 346 -26.75 27.80 18.57
C ALA A 346 -25.89 27.98 17.29
N GLU A 347 -24.69 27.41 17.28
CA GLU A 347 -23.77 27.39 16.13
C GLU A 347 -24.37 26.63 14.94
N LEU A 348 -24.90 25.42 15.17
CA LEU A 348 -25.59 24.62 14.16
C LEU A 348 -26.80 25.34 13.57
N LEU A 349 -27.64 25.95 14.40
CA LEU A 349 -28.81 26.71 13.93
C LEU A 349 -28.41 27.97 13.14
N ALA A 350 -27.30 28.60 13.51
CA ALA A 350 -26.77 29.75 12.78
C ALA A 350 -26.23 29.31 11.40
N ALA A 351 -25.46 28.22 11.36
CA ALA A 351 -24.91 27.65 10.15
C ALA A 351 -26.01 27.16 9.19
N ALA A 352 -26.99 26.39 9.68
CA ALA A 352 -28.12 25.91 8.88
C ALA A 352 -28.97 27.05 8.29
N ARG A 353 -29.02 28.21 8.97
CA ARG A 353 -29.79 29.35 8.45
C ARG A 353 -29.17 29.96 7.19
N GLY A 354 -27.84 29.89 7.04
CA GLY A 354 -26.94 30.57 6.10
C GLY A 354 -27.55 31.41 4.95
N THR A 355 -26.90 32.49 4.57
CA THR A 355 -27.33 33.30 3.40
C THR A 355 -26.48 33.06 2.15
N ASP A 356 -25.54 32.12 2.20
CA ASP A 356 -24.70 31.72 1.07
C ASP A 356 -25.36 30.62 0.21
N GLU A 357 -24.66 30.23 -0.85
CA GLU A 357 -25.13 29.26 -1.84
C GLU A 357 -25.32 27.84 -1.27
N GLY A 358 -24.59 27.45 -0.21
CA GLY A 358 -24.69 26.14 0.45
C GLY A 358 -25.85 26.04 1.45
N ALA A 359 -26.45 27.15 1.82
CA ALA A 359 -27.50 27.19 2.84
C ALA A 359 -28.76 26.33 2.56
N PRO A 360 -29.25 26.14 1.32
CA PRO A 360 -30.38 25.24 1.07
C PRO A 360 -30.08 23.78 1.40
N LEU A 361 -28.85 23.33 1.16
CA LEU A 361 -28.40 21.96 1.37
C LEU A 361 -28.22 21.66 2.87
N ARG A 362 -27.78 22.66 3.64
CA ARG A 362 -27.57 22.57 5.11
C ARG A 362 -28.85 22.55 5.95
N ARG A 363 -30.03 22.88 5.39
CA ARG A 363 -31.31 22.98 6.12
C ARG A 363 -32.07 21.67 6.17
#